data_AF-V5B8J0-F1
#
_entry.id   AF-V5B8J0-F1
#
_cell.length_a   1.000
_cell.length_b   1.000
_cell.length_c   1.000
_cell.angle_alpha   90.00
_cell.angle_beta   90.00
_cell.angle_gamma   90.00
#
_symmetry.space_group_name_H-M   'P 1'
#
loop_
_entity.id
_entity.type
_entity.pdbx_description
1 polymer ?
#
loop_
_entity_poly.entity_id
_entity_poly.type
_entity_poly.pdbx_seq_one_letter_code
_entity_poly.pdbx_strand_id
1 'polypeptide(L)'
;MASALDTLAEDVQETLKRLSRATEAVVIADALSEKKAAEMAARPIMREARGKISILRAEVRRTQDQVTRAQYENVCRDADELVRSLDAEMKRQIYPQRPATRAKTYTERKEEELLGVGGSDGKGFKDSEQVLQAAVNVQNDALLSLGRAERLQHMTEESGRETHQTLHRQTTEIYQIDEELQNLQGGLDRVSREVKWFYRQLAGDRCFVSLFGICVVALAVLVFVMLYKKRHK
;
A
#
# COMPACT_ATOMS: atom_id res chain seq x y z
N MET A 1 13.28 62.32 -15.64
CA MET A 1 13.91 60.99 -15.51
C MET A 1 13.03 60.21 -14.54
N ALA A 2 12.08 59.43 -15.04
CA ALA A 2 11.33 58.50 -14.19
C ALA A 2 12.35 57.56 -13.57
N SER A 3 12.36 57.48 -12.24
CA SER A 3 13.42 56.79 -11.51
C SER A 3 13.33 55.30 -11.82
N ALA A 4 14.46 54.58 -11.88
CA ALA A 4 14.45 53.12 -12.09
C ALA A 4 13.56 52.37 -11.08
N LEU A 5 13.26 53.00 -9.94
CA LEU A 5 12.32 52.55 -8.93
C LEU A 5 10.86 52.59 -9.39
N ASP A 6 10.44 53.60 -10.16
CA ASP A 6 9.08 53.71 -10.70
C ASP A 6 8.80 52.54 -11.67
N THR A 7 9.76 52.25 -12.57
CA THR A 7 9.64 51.13 -13.51
C THR A 7 9.61 49.77 -12.81
N LEU A 8 10.42 49.59 -11.75
CA LEU A 8 10.42 48.37 -10.95
C LEU A 8 9.13 48.22 -10.13
N ALA A 9 8.54 49.33 -9.65
CA ALA A 9 7.28 49.32 -8.93
C ALA A 9 6.10 48.99 -9.86
N GLU A 10 6.07 49.52 -11.08
CA GLU A 10 5.09 49.16 -12.10
C GLU A 10 5.16 47.66 -12.47
N ASP A 11 6.36 47.12 -12.65
CA ASP A 11 6.58 45.70 -12.93
C ASP A 11 6.10 44.78 -11.79
N VAL A 12 6.29 45.21 -10.53
CA VAL A 12 5.75 44.50 -9.35
C VAL A 12 4.22 44.55 -9.35
N GLN A 13 3.62 45.70 -9.61
CA GLN A 13 2.16 45.82 -9.68
C GLN A 13 1.55 45.00 -10.83
N GLU A 14 2.20 44.95 -11.99
CA GLU A 14 1.72 44.14 -13.11
C GLU A 14 1.78 42.64 -12.78
N THR A 15 2.86 42.18 -12.15
CA THR A 15 2.97 40.78 -11.73
C THR A 15 1.99 40.41 -10.62
N LEU A 16 1.70 41.32 -9.70
CA LEU A 16 0.64 41.13 -8.69
C LEU A 16 -0.74 41.04 -9.32
N LYS A 17 -1.06 41.87 -10.34
CA LYS A 17 -2.32 41.76 -11.09
C LYS A 17 -2.43 40.40 -11.80
N ARG A 18 -1.34 39.92 -12.42
CA ARG A 18 -1.30 38.57 -13.02
C ARG A 18 -1.51 37.47 -11.98
N LEU A 19 -0.90 37.61 -10.80
CA LEU A 19 -1.07 36.67 -9.69
C LEU A 19 -2.51 36.66 -9.18
N SER A 20 -3.14 37.83 -8.99
CA SER A 20 -4.54 37.92 -8.52
C SER A 20 -5.53 37.25 -9.47
N ARG A 21 -5.34 37.41 -10.79
CA ARG A 21 -6.16 36.72 -11.80
C ARG A 21 -5.94 35.20 -11.79
N ALA A 22 -4.70 34.77 -11.59
CA ALA A 22 -4.37 33.35 -11.48
C ALA A 22 -4.97 32.73 -10.20
N THR A 23 -5.01 33.46 -9.09
CA THR A 23 -5.66 33.02 -7.85
C THR A 23 -7.18 33.01 -7.94
N GLU A 24 -7.80 33.96 -8.65
CA GLU A 24 -9.24 33.95 -8.94
C GLU A 24 -9.64 32.68 -9.72
N ALA A 25 -8.81 32.25 -10.67
CA ALA A 25 -9.04 30.99 -11.40
C ALA A 25 -9.01 29.76 -10.48
N VAL A 26 -8.23 29.77 -9.38
CA VAL A 26 -8.24 28.72 -8.35
C VAL A 26 -9.53 28.74 -7.52
N VAL A 27 -10.12 29.93 -7.31
CA VAL A 27 -11.36 30.10 -6.55
C VAL A 27 -12.59 29.66 -7.37
N ILE A 28 -12.61 29.97 -8.67
CA ILE A 28 -13.74 29.68 -9.58
C ILE A 28 -13.82 28.20 -9.96
N ALA A 29 -12.70 27.47 -9.96
CA ALA A 29 -12.70 26.05 -10.32
C ALA A 29 -13.49 25.20 -9.31
N ASP A 30 -14.45 24.40 -9.78
CA ASP A 30 -15.29 23.57 -8.91
C ASP A 30 -14.60 22.25 -8.50
N ALA A 31 -13.76 21.69 -9.38
CA ALA A 31 -13.10 20.41 -9.14
C ALA A 31 -11.74 20.56 -8.45
N LEU A 32 -11.43 19.69 -7.48
CA LEU A 32 -10.16 19.71 -6.73
C LEU A 32 -8.93 19.46 -7.62
N SER A 33 -9.08 18.68 -8.69
CA SER A 33 -8.03 18.49 -9.71
C SER A 33 -7.73 19.77 -10.48
N GLU A 34 -8.77 20.53 -10.82
CA GLU A 34 -8.67 21.80 -11.54
C GLU A 34 -8.09 22.90 -10.63
N LYS A 35 -8.51 22.95 -9.36
CA LYS A 35 -7.90 23.85 -8.35
C LYS A 35 -6.40 23.61 -8.20
N LYS A 36 -5.95 22.34 -8.18
CA LYS A 36 -4.52 22.00 -8.13
C LYS A 36 -3.77 22.36 -9.41
N ALA A 37 -4.37 22.17 -10.58
CA ALA A 37 -3.77 22.57 -11.85
C ALA A 37 -3.59 24.11 -11.92
N ALA A 38 -4.61 24.86 -11.50
CA ALA A 38 -4.56 26.31 -11.39
C ALA A 38 -3.54 26.77 -10.33
N GLU A 39 -3.39 26.05 -9.22
CA GLU A 39 -2.34 26.31 -8.22
C GLU A 39 -0.94 26.16 -8.81
N MET A 40 -0.73 25.10 -9.58
CA MET A 40 0.54 24.82 -10.24
C MET A 40 0.90 25.90 -11.27
N ALA A 41 -0.10 26.50 -11.94
CA ALA A 41 0.08 27.63 -12.83
C ALA A 41 0.37 28.96 -12.09
N ALA A 42 -0.21 29.15 -10.90
CA ALA A 42 0.00 30.36 -10.07
C ALA A 42 1.34 30.38 -9.30
N ARG A 43 1.87 29.21 -8.92
CA ARG A 43 3.16 29.07 -8.20
C ARG A 43 4.38 29.73 -8.89
N PRO A 44 4.62 29.58 -10.20
CA PRO A 44 5.74 30.26 -10.85
C PRO A 44 5.56 31.78 -10.85
N ILE A 45 4.33 32.28 -11.05
CA ILE A 45 4.01 33.72 -11.02
C ILE A 45 4.26 34.29 -9.61
N MET A 46 3.90 33.53 -8.56
CA MET A 46 4.17 33.92 -7.18
C MET A 46 5.67 33.99 -6.87
N ARG A 47 6.48 33.06 -7.41
CA ARG A 47 7.94 33.09 -7.28
C ARG A 47 8.53 34.30 -8.01
N GLU A 48 8.02 34.61 -9.19
CA GLU A 48 8.43 35.80 -9.97
C GLU A 48 8.10 37.09 -9.20
N ALA A 49 6.88 37.22 -8.65
CA ALA A 49 6.47 38.37 -7.85
C ALA A 49 7.37 38.56 -6.63
N ARG A 50 7.67 37.49 -5.87
CA ARG A 50 8.62 37.55 -4.74
C ARG A 50 10.03 37.94 -5.17
N GLY A 51 10.47 37.46 -6.33
CA GLY A 51 11.75 37.85 -6.93
C GLY A 51 11.82 39.34 -7.24
N LYS A 52 10.79 39.88 -7.91
CA LYS A 52 10.70 41.31 -8.26
C LYS A 52 10.58 42.21 -7.03
N ILE A 53 9.81 41.81 -6.01
CA ILE A 53 9.74 42.52 -4.71
C ILE A 53 11.12 42.54 -4.04
N SER A 54 11.87 41.44 -4.09
CA SER A 54 13.23 41.40 -3.54
C SER A 54 14.20 42.32 -4.28
N ILE A 55 14.07 42.43 -5.61
CA ILE A 55 14.89 43.34 -6.43
C ILE A 55 14.54 44.79 -6.12
N LEU A 56 13.26 45.14 -6.09
CA LEU A 56 12.79 46.48 -5.70
C LEU A 56 13.29 46.84 -4.30
N ARG A 57 13.18 45.92 -3.33
CA ARG A 57 13.69 46.13 -1.96
C ARG A 57 15.21 46.34 -1.91
N ALA A 58 15.97 45.66 -2.76
CA ALA A 58 17.42 45.86 -2.84
C ALA A 58 17.78 47.24 -3.40
N GLU A 59 17.01 47.73 -4.38
CA GLU A 59 17.23 49.04 -5.00
C GLU A 59 16.77 50.19 -4.10
N VAL A 60 15.68 50.00 -3.36
CA VAL A 60 15.20 50.92 -2.33
C VAL A 60 16.23 51.11 -1.21
N ARG A 61 16.97 50.05 -0.84
CA ARG A 61 18.08 50.14 0.14
C ARG A 61 19.29 50.93 -0.37
N ARG A 62 19.48 51.03 -1.69
CA ARG A 62 20.57 51.79 -2.32
C ARG A 62 20.26 53.28 -2.49
N THR A 63 19.00 53.66 -2.31
CA THR A 63 18.54 55.03 -2.48
C THR A 63 18.92 55.89 -1.27
N GLN A 64 19.55 57.05 -1.50
CA GLN A 64 20.03 57.95 -0.45
C GLN A 64 18.91 58.82 0.15
N ASP A 65 17.84 59.09 -0.60
CA ASP A 65 16.69 59.87 -0.14
C ASP A 65 15.81 59.08 0.83
N GLN A 66 15.67 59.59 2.05
CA GLN A 66 14.94 58.92 3.15
C GLN A 66 13.42 58.91 2.92
N VAL A 67 12.87 59.93 2.26
CA VAL A 67 11.43 60.07 2.00
C VAL A 67 10.96 59.10 0.92
N THR A 68 11.69 59.01 -0.20
CA THR A 68 11.37 58.07 -1.30
C THR A 68 11.60 56.63 -0.86
N ARG A 69 12.66 56.38 -0.06
CA ARG A 69 12.89 55.07 0.54
C ARG A 69 11.74 54.59 1.42
N ALA A 70 11.19 55.46 2.28
CA ALA A 70 10.06 55.10 3.13
C ALA A 70 8.79 54.78 2.31
N GLN A 71 8.53 55.53 1.23
CA GLN A 71 7.39 55.29 0.34
C GLN A 71 7.49 53.93 -0.35
N TYR A 72 8.63 53.60 -0.95
CA TYR A 72 8.81 52.32 -1.63
C TYR A 72 8.98 51.13 -0.67
N GLU A 73 9.45 51.35 0.57
CA GLU A 73 9.42 50.30 1.61
C GLU A 73 7.98 49.91 1.98
N ASN A 74 7.05 50.87 2.04
CA ASN A 74 5.63 50.59 2.27
C ASN A 74 5.04 49.81 1.08
N VAL A 75 5.31 50.23 -0.16
CA VAL A 75 4.89 49.49 -1.36
C VAL A 75 5.40 48.04 -1.36
N CYS A 76 6.66 47.82 -0.95
CA CYS A 76 7.22 46.47 -0.82
C CYS A 76 6.53 45.64 0.28
N ARG A 77 6.09 46.27 1.38
CA ARG A 77 5.40 45.59 2.48
C ARG A 77 3.99 45.19 2.06
N ASP A 78 3.25 46.12 1.46
CA ASP A 78 1.89 45.90 0.98
C ASP A 78 1.87 44.78 -0.09
N ALA A 79 2.86 44.79 -0.99
CA ALA A 79 3.05 43.74 -1.99
C ALA A 79 3.33 42.36 -1.36
N ASP A 80 4.18 42.29 -0.33
CA ASP A 80 4.46 41.03 0.39
C ASP A 80 3.24 40.52 1.15
N GLU A 81 2.44 41.42 1.74
CA GLU A 81 1.21 41.08 2.45
C GLU A 81 0.15 40.53 1.50
N LEU A 82 -0.02 41.15 0.33
CA LEU A 82 -0.89 40.65 -0.75
C LEU A 82 -0.46 39.27 -1.26
N VAL A 83 0.84 39.04 -1.47
CA VAL A 83 1.33 37.70 -1.88
C VAL A 83 1.05 36.65 -0.79
N ARG A 84 1.14 37.02 0.49
CA ARG A 84 0.83 36.11 1.60
C ARG A 84 -0.66 35.83 1.72
N SER A 85 -1.52 36.82 1.54
CA SER A 85 -2.97 36.63 1.60
C SER A 85 -3.44 35.73 0.45
N LEU A 86 -2.95 35.95 -0.77
CA LEU A 86 -3.27 35.13 -1.94
C LEU A 86 -2.79 33.67 -1.78
N ASP A 87 -1.58 33.45 -1.23
CA ASP A 87 -1.09 32.10 -0.92
C ASP A 87 -1.95 31.40 0.14
N ALA A 88 -2.37 32.12 1.18
CA ALA A 88 -3.25 31.59 2.21
C ALA A 88 -4.65 31.24 1.66
N GLU A 89 -5.19 32.07 0.77
CA GLU A 89 -6.48 31.85 0.13
C GLU A 89 -6.45 30.64 -0.81
N MET A 90 -5.43 30.53 -1.67
CA MET A 90 -5.21 29.34 -2.51
C MET A 90 -5.14 28.06 -1.67
N LYS A 91 -4.38 28.09 -0.56
CA LYS A 91 -4.26 26.93 0.34
C LYS A 91 -5.57 26.57 1.01
N ARG A 92 -6.38 27.55 1.44
CA ARG A 92 -7.71 27.31 2.03
C ARG A 92 -8.67 26.64 1.04
N GLN A 93 -8.58 26.99 -0.24
CA GLN A 93 -9.43 26.44 -1.29
C GLN A 93 -9.07 24.99 -1.69
N ILE A 94 -7.80 24.62 -1.58
CA ILE A 94 -7.28 23.29 -1.99
C ILE A 94 -7.23 22.32 -0.82
N TYR A 95 -6.87 22.84 0.36
CA TYR A 95 -6.83 22.13 1.61
C TYR A 95 -7.83 22.81 2.55
N PRO A 96 -9.14 22.48 2.49
CA PRO A 96 -10.05 22.88 3.53
C PRO A 96 -9.42 22.43 4.85
N GLN A 97 -9.16 23.39 5.74
CA GLN A 97 -8.61 23.15 7.08
C GLN A 97 -9.50 22.11 7.75
N ARG A 98 -9.08 20.85 7.71
CA ARG A 98 -9.76 19.76 8.38
C ARG A 98 -9.64 20.11 9.86
N PRO A 99 -10.74 20.34 10.61
CA PRO A 99 -10.63 20.53 12.04
C PRO A 99 -9.91 19.31 12.59
N ALA A 100 -8.86 19.57 13.38
CA ALA A 100 -7.85 18.61 13.81
C ALA A 100 -8.35 17.54 14.80
N THR A 101 -9.59 17.09 14.69
CA THR A 101 -10.08 15.91 15.40
C THR A 101 -9.85 14.68 14.52
N ARG A 102 -8.59 14.26 14.43
CA ARG A 102 -8.30 12.87 14.06
C ARG A 102 -9.02 11.98 15.08
N ALA A 103 -9.77 10.99 14.62
CA ALA A 103 -10.37 10.01 15.51
C ALA A 103 -9.24 9.32 16.30
N LYS A 104 -9.27 9.45 17.63
CA LYS A 104 -8.29 8.82 18.53
C LYS A 104 -8.24 7.32 18.27
N THR A 105 -7.03 6.79 18.16
CA THR A 105 -6.77 5.35 18.00
C THR A 105 -7.22 4.62 19.27
N TYR A 106 -7.55 3.33 19.18
CA TYR A 106 -7.94 2.52 20.34
C TYR A 106 -6.90 2.59 21.47
N THR A 107 -5.61 2.55 21.13
CA THR A 107 -4.50 2.68 22.07
C THR A 107 -4.52 4.02 22.80
N GLU A 108 -4.67 5.12 22.07
CA GLU A 108 -4.72 6.47 22.65
C GLU A 108 -5.93 6.66 23.58
N ARG A 109 -7.09 6.07 23.24
CA ARG A 109 -8.27 6.09 24.12
C ARG A 109 -8.05 5.30 25.40
N LYS A 110 -7.44 4.12 25.28
CA LYS A 110 -7.16 3.25 26.43
C LYS A 110 -6.13 3.89 27.36
N GLU A 111 -5.10 4.52 26.82
CA GLU A 111 -4.10 5.25 27.62
C GLU A 111 -4.72 6.44 28.35
N GLU A 112 -5.61 7.19 27.71
CA GLU A 112 -6.34 8.29 28.35
C GLU A 112 -7.27 7.79 29.47
N GLU A 113 -7.91 6.64 29.30
CA GLU A 113 -8.73 6.00 30.34
C GLU A 113 -7.88 5.53 31.54
N LEU A 114 -6.71 4.93 31.28
CA LEU A 114 -5.82 4.43 32.33
C LEU A 114 -5.11 5.54 33.10
N LEU A 115 -4.65 6.58 32.40
CA LEU A 115 -3.88 7.70 32.95
C LEU A 115 -4.78 8.83 33.48
N GLY A 116 -6.05 8.84 33.10
CA GLY A 116 -7.04 9.81 33.54
C GLY A 116 -6.63 11.25 33.23
N VAL A 117 -6.85 12.15 34.20
CA VAL A 117 -6.58 13.59 34.04
C VAL A 117 -5.11 13.94 33.80
N GLY A 118 -4.17 13.05 34.14
CA GLY A 118 -2.74 13.30 34.00
C GLY A 118 -2.22 13.22 32.57
N GLY A 119 -2.88 12.44 31.71
CA GLY A 119 -2.42 12.14 30.36
C GLY A 119 -1.03 11.51 30.30
N SER A 120 -0.46 11.39 29.09
CA SER A 120 0.91 10.86 28.87
C SER A 120 2.01 11.72 29.50
N ASP A 121 1.76 13.01 29.63
CA ASP A 121 2.77 13.99 30.03
C ASP A 121 2.83 14.21 31.55
N GLY A 122 1.89 13.64 32.31
CA GLY A 122 1.79 13.77 33.76
C GLY A 122 1.48 15.18 34.27
N LYS A 123 1.35 16.17 33.38
CA LYS A 123 1.13 17.59 33.72
C LYS A 123 -0.30 17.90 34.18
N GLY A 124 -1.24 16.98 33.97
CA GLY A 124 -2.65 17.18 34.33
C GLY A 124 -3.02 16.70 35.74
N PHE A 125 -2.10 16.04 36.46
CA PHE A 125 -2.34 15.64 37.84
C PHE A 125 -2.30 16.86 38.76
N LYS A 126 -3.36 17.05 39.54
CA LYS A 126 -3.45 18.14 40.53
C LYS A 126 -3.12 17.70 41.95
N ASP A 127 -3.17 16.39 42.20
CA ASP A 127 -2.99 15.81 43.52
C ASP A 127 -2.29 14.45 43.44
N SER A 128 -1.56 14.09 44.50
CA SER A 128 -0.83 12.82 44.61
C SER A 128 -1.77 11.61 44.60
N GLU A 129 -3.00 11.75 45.09
CA GLU A 129 -4.02 10.69 45.04
C GLU A 129 -4.40 10.32 43.59
N GLN A 130 -4.45 11.30 42.68
CA GLN A 130 -4.78 11.07 41.27
C GLN A 130 -3.66 10.30 40.55
N VAL A 131 -2.41 10.58 40.92
CA VAL A 131 -1.23 9.85 40.40
C VAL A 131 -1.26 8.40 40.88
N LEU A 132 -1.54 8.18 42.17
CA LEU A 132 -1.65 6.84 42.75
C LEU A 132 -2.79 6.05 42.11
N GLN A 133 -3.94 6.67 41.87
CA GLN A 133 -5.08 6.04 41.22
C GLN A 133 -4.76 5.62 39.78
N ALA A 134 -4.11 6.50 39.00
CA ALA A 134 -3.65 6.15 37.65
C ALA A 134 -2.63 5.00 37.68
N ALA A 135 -1.70 5.00 38.63
CA ALA A 135 -0.73 3.92 38.81
C ALA A 135 -1.41 2.58 39.17
N VAL A 136 -2.43 2.59 40.03
CA VAL A 136 -3.23 1.42 40.38
C VAL A 136 -4.00 0.90 39.15
N ASN A 137 -4.60 1.79 38.37
CA ASN A 137 -5.32 1.42 37.15
C ASN A 137 -4.39 0.75 36.12
N VAL A 138 -3.21 1.33 35.90
CA VAL A 138 -2.19 0.76 35.01
C VAL A 138 -1.70 -0.60 35.52
N GLN A 139 -1.46 -0.75 36.82
CA GLN A 139 -1.05 -2.03 37.42
C GLN A 139 -2.14 -3.10 37.27
N ASN A 140 -3.40 -2.76 37.49
CA ASN A 140 -4.52 -3.68 37.32
C ASN A 140 -4.65 -4.14 35.85
N ASP A 141 -4.53 -3.24 34.87
CA ASP A 141 -4.54 -3.61 33.45
C ASP A 141 -3.33 -4.48 33.07
N ALA A 142 -2.16 -4.21 33.67
CA ALA A 142 -0.97 -5.04 33.49
C ALA A 142 -1.19 -6.47 34.04
N LEU A 143 -1.76 -6.61 35.24
CA LEU A 143 -2.09 -7.92 35.83
C LEU A 143 -3.11 -8.69 34.99
N LEU A 144 -4.17 -8.01 34.51
CA LEU A 144 -5.15 -8.63 33.60
C LEU A 144 -4.51 -9.07 32.29
N SER A 145 -3.57 -8.28 31.77
CA SER A 145 -2.83 -8.62 30.55
C SER A 145 -1.88 -9.80 30.76
N LEU A 146 -1.22 -9.89 31.91
CA LEU A 146 -0.42 -11.07 32.29
C LEU A 146 -1.27 -12.33 32.42
N GLY A 147 -2.45 -12.25 33.07
CA GLY A 147 -3.36 -13.40 33.18
C GLY A 147 -3.97 -13.83 31.84
N ARG A 148 -4.04 -12.94 30.85
CA ARG A 148 -4.36 -13.31 29.45
C ARG A 148 -3.18 -13.98 28.75
N ALA A 149 -1.97 -13.45 28.95
CA ALA A 149 -0.75 -14.01 28.38
C ALA A 149 -0.48 -15.44 28.90
N GLU A 150 -0.68 -15.67 30.20
CA GLU A 150 -0.56 -16.99 30.82
C GLU A 150 -1.56 -18.00 30.22
N ARG A 151 -2.82 -17.61 30.06
CA ARG A 151 -3.82 -18.46 29.38
C ARG A 151 -3.44 -18.76 27.93
N LEU A 152 -2.95 -17.77 27.20
CA LEU A 152 -2.52 -17.95 25.82
C LEU A 152 -1.29 -18.86 25.73
N GLN A 153 -0.37 -18.75 26.69
CA GLN A 153 0.78 -19.64 26.81
C GLN A 153 0.33 -21.09 27.05
N HIS A 154 -0.59 -21.32 27.99
CA HIS A 154 -1.15 -22.66 28.23
C HIS A 154 -1.82 -23.26 26.99
N MET A 155 -2.65 -22.48 26.29
CA MET A 155 -3.28 -22.94 25.05
C MET A 155 -2.24 -23.24 23.95
N THR A 156 -1.18 -22.43 23.87
CA THR A 156 -0.10 -22.63 22.90
C THR A 156 0.72 -23.88 23.24
N GLU A 157 0.97 -24.14 24.52
CA GLU A 157 1.64 -25.35 24.97
C GLU A 157 0.81 -26.60 24.65
N GLU A 158 -0.50 -26.57 24.93
CA GLU A 158 -1.41 -27.68 24.63
C GLU A 158 -1.49 -27.94 23.11
N SER A 159 -1.70 -26.90 22.30
CA SER A 159 -1.68 -27.01 20.85
C SER A 159 -0.33 -27.49 20.31
N GLY A 160 0.78 -27.06 20.94
CA GLY A 160 2.12 -27.53 20.63
C GLY A 160 2.30 -29.03 20.92
N ARG A 161 1.76 -29.53 22.03
CA ARG A 161 1.76 -30.96 22.37
C ARG A 161 0.95 -31.78 21.38
N GLU A 162 -0.24 -31.32 21.02
CA GLU A 162 -1.07 -31.97 19.99
C GLU A 162 -0.35 -31.99 18.64
N THR A 163 0.23 -30.85 18.23
CA THR A 163 1.00 -30.75 16.98
C THR A 163 2.17 -31.72 16.99
N HIS A 164 2.92 -31.82 18.09
CA HIS A 164 4.01 -32.79 18.22
C HIS A 164 3.54 -34.24 18.10
N GLN A 165 2.40 -34.60 18.71
CA GLN A 165 1.82 -35.94 18.58
C GLN A 165 1.38 -36.24 17.14
N THR A 166 0.75 -35.28 16.46
CA THR A 166 0.35 -35.45 15.05
C THR A 166 1.55 -35.61 14.13
N LEU A 167 2.61 -34.81 14.32
CA LEU A 167 3.86 -34.95 13.57
C LEU A 167 4.52 -36.30 13.80
N HIS A 168 4.52 -36.80 15.04
CA HIS A 168 5.06 -38.11 15.34
C HIS A 168 4.30 -39.22 14.62
N ARG A 169 2.97 -39.18 14.66
CA ARG A 169 2.11 -40.13 13.93
C ARG A 169 2.32 -40.07 12.42
N GLN A 170 2.35 -38.88 11.84
CA GLN A 170 2.63 -38.68 10.41
C GLN A 170 4.00 -39.24 10.03
N THR A 171 5.01 -39.05 10.89
CA THR A 171 6.35 -39.62 10.67
C THR A 171 6.30 -41.15 10.62
N THR A 172 5.57 -41.80 11.52
CA THR A 172 5.36 -43.26 11.49
C THR A 172 4.61 -43.72 10.23
N GLU A 173 3.57 -43.00 9.82
CA GLU A 173 2.83 -43.30 8.60
C GLU A 173 3.71 -43.18 7.35
N ILE A 174 4.63 -42.19 7.30
CA ILE A 174 5.60 -42.07 6.20
C ILE A 174 6.53 -43.29 6.12
N TYR A 175 7.02 -43.79 7.27
CA TYR A 175 7.84 -45.00 7.28
C TYR A 175 7.08 -46.23 6.75
N GLN A 176 5.79 -46.36 7.10
CA GLN A 176 4.95 -47.45 6.59
C GLN A 176 4.73 -47.33 5.08
N ILE A 177 4.47 -46.12 4.57
CA ILE A 177 4.30 -45.87 3.14
C ILE A 177 5.60 -46.19 2.37
N ASP A 178 6.77 -45.86 2.91
CA ASP A 178 8.05 -46.19 2.28
C ASP A 178 8.25 -47.72 2.17
N GLU A 179 7.91 -48.46 3.22
CA GLU A 179 7.98 -49.93 3.21
C GLU A 179 7.00 -50.55 2.20
N GLU A 180 5.78 -50.01 2.12
CA GLU A 180 4.79 -50.42 1.11
C GLU A 180 5.25 -50.10 -0.32
N LEU A 181 5.87 -48.94 -0.54
CA LEU A 181 6.43 -48.55 -1.83
C LEU A 181 7.58 -49.47 -2.26
N GLN A 182 8.48 -49.85 -1.35
CA GLN A 182 9.54 -50.82 -1.63
C GLN A 182 8.96 -52.19 -2.01
N ASN A 183 7.92 -52.65 -1.30
CA ASN A 183 7.22 -53.89 -1.63
C ASN A 183 6.49 -53.82 -2.98
N LEU A 184 5.86 -52.68 -3.31
CA LEU A 184 5.23 -52.46 -4.61
C LEU A 184 6.25 -52.43 -5.75
N GLN A 185 7.43 -51.85 -5.54
CA GLN A 185 8.50 -51.87 -6.54
C GLN A 185 8.97 -53.31 -6.82
N GLY A 186 9.11 -54.14 -5.78
CA GLY A 186 9.38 -55.58 -5.92
C GLY A 186 8.25 -56.32 -6.65
N GLY A 187 6.99 -55.98 -6.37
CA GLY A 187 5.82 -56.50 -7.07
C GLY A 187 5.77 -56.11 -8.55
N LEU A 188 6.05 -54.84 -8.87
CA LEU A 188 6.10 -54.33 -10.25
C LEU A 188 7.21 -54.99 -11.06
N ASP A 189 8.39 -55.20 -10.46
CA ASP A 189 9.49 -55.91 -11.12
C ASP A 189 9.12 -57.37 -11.42
N ARG A 190 8.39 -58.02 -10.51
CA ARG A 190 7.88 -59.37 -10.72
C ARG A 190 6.83 -59.42 -11.83
N VAL A 191 5.84 -58.52 -11.81
CA VAL A 191 4.81 -58.41 -12.85
C VAL A 191 5.45 -58.10 -14.20
N SER A 192 6.43 -57.19 -14.27
CA SER A 192 7.15 -56.88 -15.51
C SER A 192 7.86 -58.11 -16.09
N ARG A 193 8.46 -58.93 -15.22
CA ARG A 193 9.11 -60.18 -15.61
C ARG A 193 8.11 -61.22 -16.10
N GLU A 194 6.99 -61.38 -15.41
CA GLU A 194 5.91 -62.29 -15.80
C GLU A 194 5.27 -61.87 -17.12
N VAL A 195 5.01 -60.56 -17.34
CA VAL A 195 4.49 -60.03 -18.60
C VAL A 195 5.48 -60.25 -19.76
N LYS A 196 6.78 -59.99 -19.56
CA LYS A 196 7.80 -60.26 -20.58
C LYS A 196 7.89 -61.73 -20.93
N TRP A 197 7.81 -62.61 -19.94
CA TRP A 197 7.79 -64.05 -20.15
C TRP A 197 6.53 -64.49 -20.89
N PHE A 198 5.36 -64.01 -20.46
CA PHE A 198 4.07 -64.30 -21.08
C PHE A 198 4.01 -63.82 -22.54
N TYR A 199 4.50 -62.62 -22.83
CA TYR A 199 4.61 -62.12 -24.20
C TYR A 199 5.53 -62.99 -25.06
N ARG A 200 6.68 -63.41 -24.54
CA ARG A 200 7.59 -64.31 -25.26
C ARG A 200 6.93 -65.67 -25.52
N GLN A 201 6.16 -66.19 -24.57
CA GLN A 201 5.45 -67.45 -24.71
C GLN A 201 4.31 -67.35 -25.74
N LEU A 202 3.51 -66.28 -25.69
CA LEU A 202 2.45 -66.02 -26.67
C LEU A 202 2.99 -65.83 -28.09
N ALA A 203 4.11 -65.13 -28.25
CA ALA A 203 4.74 -64.92 -29.56
C ALA A 203 5.32 -66.22 -30.15
N GLY A 204 5.72 -67.18 -29.29
CA GLY A 204 6.16 -68.50 -29.72
C GLY A 204 5.01 -69.44 -30.12
N ASP A 205 3.79 -69.17 -29.65
CA ASP A 205 2.63 -69.99 -29.95
C ASP A 205 2.08 -69.67 -31.35
N ARG A 206 2.42 -70.54 -32.30
CA ARG A 206 1.97 -70.45 -33.70
C ARG A 206 0.44 -70.43 -33.83
N CYS A 207 -0.28 -71.11 -32.92
CA CYS A 207 -1.74 -71.13 -32.92
C CYS A 207 -2.27 -69.73 -32.61
N PHE A 208 -1.77 -69.11 -31.54
CA PHE A 208 -2.22 -67.78 -31.13
C PHE A 208 -1.84 -66.70 -32.16
N VAL A 209 -0.62 -66.76 -32.69
CA VAL A 209 -0.15 -65.81 -33.73
C VAL A 209 -0.99 -65.93 -35.02
N SER A 210 -1.33 -67.15 -35.44
CA SER A 210 -2.19 -67.35 -36.62
C SER A 210 -3.62 -66.86 -36.40
N LEU A 211 -4.21 -67.12 -35.23
CA LEU A 211 -5.55 -66.65 -34.88
C LEU A 211 -5.61 -65.12 -34.80
N PHE A 212 -4.58 -64.50 -34.19
CA PHE A 212 -4.45 -63.04 -34.16
C PHE A 212 -4.29 -62.46 -35.58
N GLY A 213 -3.48 -63.11 -36.43
CA GLY A 213 -3.35 -62.74 -37.85
C GLY A 213 -4.68 -62.78 -38.60
N ILE A 214 -5.48 -63.83 -38.41
CA ILE A 214 -6.82 -63.95 -39.01
C ILE A 214 -7.73 -62.83 -38.52
N CYS A 215 -7.73 -62.50 -37.22
CA CYS A 215 -8.52 -61.39 -36.68
C CYS A 215 -8.12 -60.04 -37.31
N VAL A 216 -6.83 -59.77 -37.47
CA VAL A 216 -6.34 -58.54 -38.11
C VAL A 216 -6.77 -58.47 -39.58
N VAL A 217 -6.68 -59.57 -40.32
CA VAL A 217 -7.14 -59.65 -41.72
C VAL A 217 -8.65 -59.45 -41.81
N ALA A 218 -9.44 -60.08 -40.93
CA ALA A 218 -10.89 -59.92 -40.89
C ALA A 218 -11.31 -58.46 -40.63
N LEU A 219 -10.62 -57.77 -39.71
CA LEU A 219 -10.83 -56.34 -39.47
C LEU A 219 -10.46 -55.49 -40.70
N ALA A 220 -9.33 -55.77 -41.35
CA ALA A 220 -8.93 -55.05 -42.55
C ALA A 220 -9.94 -55.22 -43.70
N VAL A 221 -10.47 -56.44 -43.90
CA VAL A 221 -11.52 -56.72 -44.89
C VAL A 221 -12.81 -55.97 -44.53
N LEU A 222 -13.23 -55.96 -43.26
CA LEU A 222 -14.40 -55.20 -42.82
C LEU A 222 -14.26 -53.71 -43.09
N VAL A 223 -13.10 -53.13 -42.78
CA VAL A 223 -12.80 -51.72 -43.05
C VAL A 223 -12.83 -51.45 -44.57
N PHE A 224 -12.25 -52.33 -45.37
CA PHE A 224 -12.24 -52.20 -46.83
C PHE A 224 -13.65 -52.30 -47.43
N VAL A 225 -14.48 -53.25 -46.98
CA VAL A 225 -15.87 -53.39 -47.40
C VAL A 225 -16.69 -52.17 -47.01
N MET A 226 -16.50 -51.62 -45.81
CA MET A 226 -17.13 -50.37 -45.40
C MET A 226 -16.75 -49.21 -46.32
N LEU A 227 -15.46 -49.08 -46.66
CA LEU A 227 -14.97 -48.03 -47.56
C LEU A 227 -15.51 -48.20 -48.99
N TYR A 228 -15.52 -49.42 -49.51
CA TYR A 228 -16.01 -49.72 -50.86
C TYR A 228 -17.52 -49.44 -50.98
N LYS A 229 -18.32 -49.91 -50.01
CA LYS A 229 -19.77 -49.66 -49.97
C LYS A 229 -20.12 -48.18 -49.83
N LYS A 230 -19.28 -47.39 -49.14
CA LYS A 230 -19.42 -45.93 -49.04
C LYS A 230 -19.12 -45.20 -50.36
N ARG A 231 -18.33 -45.80 -51.26
CA ARG A 231 -17.88 -45.16 -52.52
C ARG A 231 -18.78 -45.44 -53.74
N HIS A 232 -19.64 -46.46 -53.66
CA HIS A 232 -20.55 -46.90 -54.74
C HIS A 232 -22.05 -46.68 -54.43
N LYS A 233 -22.36 -45.87 -53.42
CA LYS A 233 -23.66 -45.23 -53.20
C LYS A 233 -23.55 -43.77 -53.58
#